data_AF-A0A7X0VZY5-F1
#
_entry.id   AF-A0A7X0VZY5-F1
#
_cell.length_a   1.000
_cell.length_b   1.000
_cell.length_c   1.000
_cell.angle_alpha   90.00
_cell.angle_beta   90.00
_cell.angle_gamma   90.00
#
_symmetry.space_group_name_H-M   'P 1'
#
loop_
_entity.id
_entity.type
_entity.pdbx_description
1 polymer ?
#
loop_
_entity_poly.entity_id
_entity_poly.type
_entity_poly.pdbx_seq_one_letter_code
_entity_poly.pdbx_strand_id
1 'polypeptide(L)'
;ATGESGDHVVRFWNDVTGTLAGGPFTFHYTGSDSWETLTLPSPVYINANVEYTVSVSTGTDSQKYYAYKPADLTNAGSNGGHLSWPANAGVYSTSLGSRPTGSYNGNNYLRDVVFDADAAPTPISPADWPNASNTGVPAGTSLTTHTGVISIYDDNTVIDGWEVNGAIDVYANNVTIRNTKINSDSWWGINLRDGASNLTVENCTITGVAGAGPDNGGEDYGIAFGGTGTFEAAYNDISGFANGIAAGHGYIHDNYIHDLAAFVNLGNEYAHTQAIYYGGTDATGLVIDHNTLLNPNQPAEGATAAIGLFADFGASHSITVNDNWMAGGTYTLYAGASGSDHIVITNNVFSQQYWASSGYYGPYAY
;
A
#
# COMPACT_ATOMS: atom_id res chain seq x y z
N ALA A 1 -45.94 -0.39 -12.07
CA ALA A 1 -47.33 -0.43 -11.57
C ALA A 1 -48.28 -0.18 -12.72
N THR A 2 -49.53 -0.68 -12.67
CA THR A 2 -50.52 -0.38 -13.73
C THR A 2 -50.65 1.12 -13.95
N GLY A 3 -50.28 1.61 -15.14
CA GLY A 3 -50.31 3.03 -15.53
C GLY A 3 -49.01 3.83 -15.35
N GLU A 4 -48.02 3.31 -14.60
CA GLU A 4 -46.68 3.92 -14.45
C GLU A 4 -45.96 3.90 -15.79
N SER A 5 -45.44 5.02 -16.27
CA SER A 5 -44.79 5.07 -17.60
C SER A 5 -43.87 6.27 -17.75
N GLY A 6 -43.06 6.25 -18.82
CA GLY A 6 -42.17 7.35 -19.18
C GLY A 6 -40.85 7.33 -18.42
N ASP A 7 -40.13 8.45 -18.48
CA ASP A 7 -38.77 8.53 -17.97
C ASP A 7 -38.74 8.69 -16.45
N HIS A 8 -37.99 7.81 -15.81
CA HIS A 8 -37.69 7.80 -14.39
C HIS A 8 -36.19 8.08 -14.21
N VAL A 9 -35.82 8.59 -13.04
CA VAL A 9 -34.41 8.85 -12.70
C VAL A 9 -33.99 7.97 -11.53
N VAL A 10 -33.01 7.10 -11.77
CA VAL A 10 -32.41 6.18 -10.81
C VAL A 10 -31.17 6.80 -10.17
N ARG A 11 -31.04 6.71 -8.85
CA ARG A 11 -29.89 7.19 -8.07
C ARG A 11 -29.58 6.22 -6.94
N PHE A 12 -28.29 6.13 -6.60
CA PHE A 12 -27.75 5.41 -5.46
C PHE A 12 -27.17 6.43 -4.49
N TRP A 13 -27.56 6.38 -3.23
CA TRP A 13 -27.14 7.32 -2.20
C TRP A 13 -26.35 6.60 -1.12
N ASN A 14 -25.23 7.18 -0.70
CA ASN A 14 -24.54 6.76 0.51
C ASN A 14 -25.20 7.48 1.70
N ASP A 15 -25.81 6.73 2.61
CA ASP A 15 -26.63 7.31 3.67
C ASP A 15 -25.77 7.89 4.81
N VAL A 16 -24.50 7.49 4.91
CA VAL A 16 -23.52 8.04 5.86
C VAL A 16 -23.06 9.43 5.43
N THR A 17 -22.73 9.61 4.15
CA THR A 17 -22.24 10.90 3.63
C THR A 17 -23.37 11.82 3.15
N GLY A 18 -24.54 11.25 2.85
CA GLY A 18 -25.66 11.96 2.23
C GLY A 18 -25.45 12.31 0.75
N THR A 19 -24.39 11.79 0.11
CA THR A 19 -24.03 12.09 -1.29
C THR A 19 -24.42 10.94 -2.23
N LEU A 20 -24.38 11.21 -3.55
CA LEU A 20 -24.59 10.16 -4.54
C LEU A 20 -23.38 9.21 -4.58
N ALA A 21 -23.67 7.91 -4.51
CA ALA A 21 -22.75 6.83 -4.85
C ALA A 21 -22.81 6.50 -6.36
N GLY A 22 -23.94 6.79 -7.02
CA GLY A 22 -24.11 6.56 -8.46
C GLY A 22 -25.38 7.18 -9.03
N GLY A 23 -25.38 7.41 -10.35
CA GLY A 23 -26.43 8.10 -11.08
C GLY A 23 -26.24 9.63 -11.13
N PRO A 24 -27.22 10.39 -11.64
CA PRO A 24 -28.53 9.95 -12.11
C PRO A 24 -28.48 9.13 -13.40
N PHE A 25 -29.25 8.05 -13.46
CA PHE A 25 -29.47 7.26 -14.68
C PHE A 25 -30.92 7.41 -15.14
N THR A 26 -31.12 7.52 -16.45
CA THR A 26 -32.49 7.57 -17.01
C THR A 26 -32.98 6.16 -17.26
N PHE A 27 -34.17 5.83 -16.75
CA PHE A 27 -34.84 4.56 -16.98
C PHE A 27 -36.20 4.81 -17.63
N HIS A 28 -36.40 4.31 -18.84
CA HIS A 28 -37.67 4.42 -19.54
C HIS A 28 -38.59 3.25 -19.18
N TYR A 29 -39.69 3.53 -18.48
CA TYR A 29 -40.70 2.53 -18.12
C TYR A 29 -41.78 2.39 -19.19
N THR A 30 -42.13 1.14 -19.50
CA THR A 30 -43.11 0.82 -20.55
C THR A 30 -44.54 0.56 -20.04
N GLY A 31 -44.71 0.47 -18.71
CA GLY A 31 -46.02 0.39 -18.04
C GLY A 31 -46.60 -1.00 -17.90
N SER A 32 -45.73 -1.98 -17.75
CA SER A 32 -46.11 -3.35 -17.42
C SER A 32 -46.37 -3.54 -15.92
N ASP A 33 -47.19 -4.54 -15.56
CA ASP A 33 -47.33 -5.01 -14.18
C ASP A 33 -46.34 -6.15 -13.91
N SER A 34 -45.06 -5.87 -14.14
CA SER A 34 -43.95 -6.80 -13.96
C SER A 34 -42.66 -6.08 -13.58
N TRP A 35 -41.65 -6.82 -13.14
CA TRP A 35 -40.31 -6.28 -12.94
C TRP A 35 -39.72 -5.82 -14.27
N GLU A 36 -39.21 -4.58 -14.29
CA GLU A 36 -38.42 -4.03 -15.38
C GLU A 36 -36.99 -3.80 -14.87
N THR A 37 -35.99 -4.10 -15.69
CA THR A 37 -34.57 -4.01 -15.30
C THR A 37 -33.85 -2.94 -16.12
N LEU A 38 -33.17 -2.01 -15.43
CA LEU A 38 -32.20 -1.11 -16.03
C LEU A 38 -30.80 -1.72 -15.91
N THR A 39 -30.15 -1.99 -17.04
CA THR A 39 -28.69 -2.22 -17.05
C THR A 39 -27.97 -0.89 -16.88
N LEU A 40 -27.13 -0.79 -15.85
CA LEU A 40 -26.32 0.41 -15.63
C LEU A 40 -25.23 0.52 -16.70
N PRO A 41 -24.89 1.73 -17.19
CA PRO A 41 -23.81 1.91 -18.16
C PRO A 41 -22.43 1.57 -17.58
N SER A 42 -22.27 1.68 -16.25
CA SER A 42 -21.11 1.25 -15.49
C SER A 42 -21.58 0.71 -14.12
N PRO A 43 -20.88 -0.26 -13.51
CA PRO A 43 -21.15 -0.68 -12.14
C PRO A 43 -21.09 0.49 -11.16
N VAL A 44 -21.89 0.43 -10.11
CA VAL A 44 -21.81 1.35 -8.96
C VAL A 44 -21.19 0.58 -7.81
N TYR A 45 -19.95 0.91 -7.46
CA TYR A 45 -19.24 0.27 -6.36
C TYR A 45 -19.72 0.80 -5.00
N ILE A 46 -19.92 -0.12 -4.06
CA ILE A 46 -20.35 0.18 -2.69
C ILE A 46 -19.43 -0.52 -1.68
N ASN A 47 -19.31 0.06 -0.49
CA ASN A 47 -18.50 -0.50 0.58
C ASN A 47 -19.32 -1.45 1.44
N ALA A 48 -18.70 -2.53 1.91
CA ALA A 48 -19.32 -3.44 2.88
C ALA A 48 -19.68 -2.69 4.18
N ASN A 49 -20.77 -3.11 4.83
CA ASN A 49 -21.25 -2.56 6.11
C ASN A 49 -21.59 -1.06 6.09
N VAL A 50 -21.85 -0.48 4.92
CA VAL A 50 -22.35 0.90 4.76
C VAL A 50 -23.79 0.84 4.25
N GLU A 51 -24.65 1.71 4.80
CA GLU A 51 -26.06 1.80 4.37
C GLU A 51 -26.20 2.67 3.11
N TYR A 52 -26.97 2.17 2.15
CA TYR A 52 -27.25 2.85 0.89
C TYR A 52 -28.74 2.86 0.58
N THR A 53 -29.23 3.97 0.03
CA THR A 53 -30.59 4.08 -0.49
C THR A 53 -30.59 4.06 -2.01
N VAL A 54 -31.42 3.21 -2.61
CA VAL A 54 -31.74 3.26 -4.05
C VAL A 54 -33.05 4.01 -4.24
N SER A 55 -33.02 5.03 -5.09
CA SER A 55 -34.22 5.81 -5.40
C SER A 55 -34.49 5.82 -6.89
N VAL A 56 -35.76 5.63 -7.25
CA VAL A 56 -36.27 5.80 -8.62
C VAL A 56 -37.41 6.81 -8.53
N SER A 57 -37.29 7.94 -9.24
CA SER A 57 -38.36 8.95 -9.27
C SER A 57 -39.64 8.35 -9.84
N THR A 58 -40.80 8.98 -9.60
CA THR A 58 -41.97 8.71 -10.43
C THR A 58 -41.73 9.17 -11.87
N GLY A 59 -42.49 8.60 -12.80
CA GLY A 59 -42.36 8.84 -14.24
C GLY A 59 -42.87 10.21 -14.68
N THR A 60 -42.77 10.47 -15.98
CA THR A 60 -43.35 11.67 -16.61
C THR A 60 -44.87 11.56 -16.81
N ASP A 61 -45.48 10.42 -16.49
CA ASP A 61 -46.93 10.23 -16.49
C ASP A 61 -47.66 11.27 -15.62
N SER A 62 -48.90 11.59 -15.97
CA SER A 62 -49.66 12.67 -15.33
C SER A 62 -50.10 12.36 -13.91
N GLN A 63 -50.19 11.09 -13.54
CA GLN A 63 -50.72 10.64 -12.25
C GLN A 63 -49.61 10.28 -11.25
N LYS A 64 -48.34 10.23 -11.71
CA LYS A 64 -47.16 9.88 -10.92
C LYS A 64 -47.34 8.52 -10.22
N TYR A 65 -47.77 7.52 -10.99
CA TYR A 65 -47.95 6.18 -10.47
C TYR A 65 -46.62 5.59 -9.97
N TYR A 66 -46.70 4.74 -8.95
CA TYR A 66 -45.58 3.97 -8.42
C TYR A 66 -46.09 2.66 -7.83
N ALA A 67 -45.23 1.64 -7.83
CA ALA A 67 -45.51 0.37 -7.17
C ALA A 67 -45.19 0.45 -5.68
N TYR A 68 -46.04 -0.15 -4.83
CA TYR A 68 -45.71 -0.36 -3.43
C TYR A 68 -46.46 -1.56 -2.84
N LYS A 69 -45.90 -2.12 -1.77
CA LYS A 69 -46.51 -3.14 -0.93
C LYS A 69 -46.56 -2.66 0.52
N PRO A 70 -47.74 -2.55 1.14
CA PRO A 70 -47.86 -2.00 2.48
C PRO A 70 -47.33 -2.95 3.55
N ALA A 71 -46.69 -2.40 4.59
CA ALA A 71 -46.22 -3.12 5.79
C ALA A 71 -45.31 -4.34 5.51
N ASP A 72 -44.55 -4.30 4.41
CA ASP A 72 -43.68 -5.41 3.99
C ASP A 72 -42.28 -5.35 4.63
N LEU A 73 -41.82 -4.15 4.98
CA LEU A 73 -40.48 -3.88 5.55
C LEU A 73 -40.59 -3.28 6.96
N THR A 74 -41.58 -3.68 7.76
CA THR A 74 -41.73 -3.18 9.15
C THR A 74 -40.59 -3.59 10.08
N ASN A 75 -39.89 -4.67 9.75
CA ASN A 75 -38.76 -5.20 10.51
C ASN A 75 -37.49 -5.19 9.64
N ALA A 76 -36.33 -5.16 10.30
CA ALA A 76 -35.06 -5.38 9.64
C ALA A 76 -34.97 -6.82 9.10
N GLY A 77 -34.17 -7.02 8.06
CA GLY A 77 -34.02 -8.31 7.41
C GLY A 77 -32.81 -8.39 6.47
N SER A 78 -32.68 -9.52 5.78
CA SER A 78 -31.67 -9.72 4.75
C SER A 78 -32.19 -10.65 3.65
N ASN A 79 -31.52 -10.63 2.50
CA ASN A 79 -31.80 -11.56 1.41
C ASN A 79 -31.16 -12.95 1.62
N GLY A 80 -30.58 -13.21 2.80
CA GLY A 80 -29.81 -14.43 3.08
C GLY A 80 -28.42 -14.49 2.42
N GLY A 81 -28.00 -13.41 1.73
CA GLY A 81 -26.70 -13.26 1.10
C GLY A 81 -26.01 -11.97 1.55
N HIS A 82 -25.58 -11.15 0.60
CA HIS A 82 -24.74 -9.97 0.86
C HIS A 82 -25.49 -8.68 1.22
N LEU A 83 -26.83 -8.67 1.15
CA LEU A 83 -27.63 -7.47 1.40
C LEU A 83 -28.55 -7.64 2.61
N SER A 84 -28.53 -6.63 3.48
CA SER A 84 -29.45 -6.46 4.59
C SER A 84 -30.12 -5.09 4.55
N TRP A 85 -31.27 -4.96 5.20
CA TRP A 85 -32.01 -3.71 5.29
C TRP A 85 -32.51 -3.46 6.72
N PRO A 86 -32.60 -2.20 7.17
CA PRO A 86 -33.14 -1.87 8.48
C PRO A 86 -34.67 -2.01 8.54
N ALA A 87 -35.23 -1.86 9.73
CA ALA A 87 -36.67 -1.69 9.88
C ALA A 87 -37.12 -0.38 9.23
N ASN A 88 -38.26 -0.40 8.53
CA ASN A 88 -38.80 0.71 7.75
C ASN A 88 -37.89 1.15 6.58
N ALA A 89 -37.19 0.21 5.94
CA ALA A 89 -36.26 0.49 4.84
C ALA A 89 -36.89 1.09 3.59
N GLY A 90 -38.21 0.97 3.39
CA GLY A 90 -38.86 1.67 2.29
C GLY A 90 -39.04 3.15 2.60
N VAL A 91 -38.26 3.95 1.89
CA VAL A 91 -38.22 5.40 2.01
C VAL A 91 -38.74 6.11 0.75
N TYR A 92 -39.27 7.31 0.92
CA TYR A 92 -39.77 8.18 -0.14
C TYR A 92 -39.40 9.65 0.09
N SER A 93 -39.56 10.44 -0.97
CA SER A 93 -39.45 11.89 -0.96
C SER A 93 -40.48 12.47 -1.94
N THR A 94 -41.01 13.65 -1.61
CA THR A 94 -41.83 14.46 -2.53
C THR A 94 -41.01 15.54 -3.25
N SER A 95 -39.71 15.64 -2.95
CA SER A 95 -38.76 16.54 -3.61
C SER A 95 -37.92 15.75 -4.61
N LEU A 96 -38.08 16.06 -5.91
CA LEU A 96 -37.33 15.43 -6.97
C LEU A 96 -35.83 15.72 -6.84
N GLY A 97 -35.01 14.70 -7.02
CA GLY A 97 -33.55 14.81 -6.99
C GLY A 97 -32.93 14.84 -5.60
N SER A 98 -33.73 14.82 -4.52
CA SER A 98 -33.25 14.70 -3.14
C SER A 98 -33.21 13.24 -2.69
N ARG A 99 -32.30 12.91 -1.76
CA ARG A 99 -32.28 11.59 -1.10
C ARG A 99 -33.60 11.35 -0.34
N PRO A 100 -34.30 10.22 -0.56
CA PRO A 100 -35.46 9.84 0.23
C PRO A 100 -35.11 9.61 1.70
N THR A 101 -35.91 10.19 2.60
CA THR A 101 -35.75 9.99 4.06
C THR A 101 -37.07 9.80 4.80
N GLY A 102 -38.21 10.09 4.16
CA GLY A 102 -39.52 9.83 4.73
C GLY A 102 -39.86 8.35 4.65
N SER A 103 -40.52 7.80 5.67
CA SER A 103 -41.04 6.43 5.65
C SER A 103 -42.47 6.41 6.16
N TYR A 104 -43.26 5.44 5.69
CA TYR A 104 -44.65 5.27 6.13
C TYR A 104 -45.00 3.78 6.22
N ASN A 105 -45.46 3.36 7.40
CA ASN A 105 -46.01 2.04 7.68
C ASN A 105 -45.18 0.85 7.13
N GLY A 106 -43.84 0.96 7.13
CA GLY A 106 -42.95 -0.07 6.60
C GLY A 106 -43.25 -0.47 5.15
N ASN A 107 -43.75 0.45 4.31
CA ASN A 107 -44.04 0.15 2.91
C ASN A 107 -42.77 -0.29 2.16
N ASN A 108 -42.91 -1.15 1.16
CA ASN A 108 -41.85 -1.50 0.20
C ASN A 108 -42.20 -0.88 -1.16
N TYR A 109 -41.33 -0.05 -1.72
CA TYR A 109 -41.54 0.60 -3.03
C TYR A 109 -41.04 -0.23 -4.21
N LEU A 110 -40.72 -1.51 -3.98
CA LEU A 110 -40.34 -2.50 -4.98
C LEU A 110 -39.20 -1.99 -5.87
N ARG A 111 -38.16 -1.45 -5.23
CA ARG A 111 -36.90 -1.08 -5.85
C ARG A 111 -35.87 -2.11 -5.40
N ASP A 112 -35.20 -2.72 -6.37
CA ASP A 112 -34.23 -3.79 -6.13
C ASP A 112 -32.96 -3.55 -6.95
N VAL A 113 -31.88 -4.21 -6.56
CA VAL A 113 -30.58 -4.15 -7.23
C VAL A 113 -30.13 -5.55 -7.59
N VAL A 114 -29.56 -5.68 -8.79
CA VAL A 114 -28.74 -6.83 -9.10
C VAL A 114 -27.38 -6.58 -8.47
N PHE A 115 -27.11 -7.29 -7.38
CA PHE A 115 -25.85 -7.20 -6.65
C PHE A 115 -24.92 -8.32 -7.08
N ASP A 116 -23.73 -7.94 -7.53
CA ASP A 116 -22.62 -8.85 -7.77
C ASP A 116 -21.58 -8.59 -6.68
N ALA A 117 -21.25 -9.63 -5.91
CA ALA A 117 -20.24 -9.50 -4.88
C ALA A 117 -18.87 -9.57 -5.55
N ASP A 118 -18.00 -8.60 -5.25
CA ASP A 118 -16.59 -8.78 -5.57
C ASP A 118 -16.11 -10.11 -4.94
N ALA A 119 -15.26 -10.83 -5.67
CA ALA A 119 -14.69 -12.08 -5.17
C ALA A 119 -14.09 -11.81 -3.79
N ALA A 120 -14.37 -12.70 -2.82
CA ALA A 120 -13.68 -12.63 -1.54
C ALA A 120 -12.18 -12.65 -1.83
N PRO A 121 -11.39 -11.70 -1.29
CA PRO A 121 -9.96 -11.68 -1.55
C PRO A 121 -9.39 -13.04 -1.13
N THR A 122 -8.59 -13.63 -2.02
CA THR A 122 -7.79 -14.81 -1.67
C THR A 122 -7.05 -14.52 -0.38
N PRO A 123 -6.99 -15.46 0.59
CA PRO A 123 -6.24 -15.24 1.82
C PRO A 123 -4.80 -14.87 1.46
N ILE A 124 -4.42 -13.63 1.73
CA ILE A 124 -3.06 -13.14 1.55
C ILE A 124 -2.15 -13.87 2.53
N SER A 125 -1.12 -14.55 2.03
CA SER A 125 -0.13 -15.22 2.86
C SER A 125 1.17 -14.42 2.85
N PRO A 126 1.85 -14.22 4.00
CA PRO A 126 3.20 -13.64 4.00
C PRO A 126 4.19 -14.41 3.10
N ALA A 127 3.93 -15.70 2.85
CA ALA A 127 4.76 -16.54 1.99
C ALA A 127 4.65 -16.22 0.49
N ASP A 128 3.64 -15.43 0.08
CA ASP A 128 3.47 -14.99 -1.31
C ASP A 128 4.42 -13.82 -1.67
N TRP A 129 5.08 -13.23 -0.66
CA TRP A 129 6.05 -12.15 -0.80
C TRP A 129 7.50 -12.64 -0.57
N PRO A 130 8.51 -11.81 -0.88
CA PRO A 130 9.91 -12.14 -0.63
C PRO A 130 10.18 -12.54 0.82
N ASN A 131 10.99 -13.56 1.00
CA ASN A 131 11.39 -14.10 2.28
C ASN A 131 12.73 -14.84 2.14
N ALA A 132 13.32 -15.25 3.26
CA ALA A 132 14.63 -15.90 3.30
C ALA A 132 14.79 -17.17 2.39
N SER A 133 13.70 -17.77 1.88
CA SER A 133 13.79 -18.89 0.95
C SER A 133 13.93 -18.51 -0.53
N ASN A 134 13.59 -17.27 -0.91
CA ASN A 134 13.62 -16.78 -2.28
C ASN A 134 14.41 -15.47 -2.47
N THR A 135 15.03 -14.94 -1.41
CA THR A 135 15.93 -13.78 -1.46
C THR A 135 17.34 -14.12 -0.98
N GLY A 136 18.28 -13.22 -1.25
CA GLY A 136 19.66 -13.36 -0.84
C GLY A 136 20.49 -14.17 -1.83
N VAL A 137 21.66 -14.64 -1.38
CA VAL A 137 22.54 -15.46 -2.22
C VAL A 137 21.85 -16.79 -2.55
N PRO A 138 21.74 -17.16 -3.85
CA PRO A 138 21.08 -18.40 -4.24
C PRO A 138 21.76 -19.62 -3.61
N ALA A 139 20.95 -20.58 -3.15
CA ALA A 139 21.47 -21.80 -2.55
C ALA A 139 22.42 -22.55 -3.51
N GLY A 140 23.59 -22.93 -3.01
CA GLY A 140 24.61 -23.62 -3.81
C GLY A 140 25.57 -22.71 -4.59
N THR A 141 25.43 -21.39 -4.47
CA THR A 141 26.41 -20.44 -5.01
C THR A 141 27.79 -20.69 -4.38
N SER A 142 28.83 -20.76 -5.22
CA SER A 142 30.22 -20.83 -4.74
C SER A 142 30.72 -19.44 -4.45
N LEU A 143 31.16 -19.20 -3.19
CA LEU A 143 31.61 -17.88 -2.75
C LEU A 143 33.13 -17.82 -2.60
N THR A 144 33.71 -16.70 -3.01
CA THR A 144 35.12 -16.37 -2.76
C THR A 144 35.20 -15.38 -1.60
N THR A 145 35.98 -15.69 -0.56
CA THR A 145 36.07 -14.83 0.63
C THR A 145 36.96 -13.61 0.39
N HIS A 146 36.45 -12.44 0.77
CA HIS A 146 37.15 -11.16 0.83
C HIS A 146 37.01 -10.59 2.26
N THR A 147 37.94 -9.73 2.69
CA THR A 147 37.94 -9.18 4.06
C THR A 147 38.33 -7.71 4.06
N GLY A 148 37.68 -6.93 4.92
CA GLY A 148 37.81 -5.48 5.01
C GLY A 148 36.87 -4.75 4.06
N VAL A 149 36.93 -3.41 4.12
CA VAL A 149 36.17 -2.55 3.21
C VAL A 149 36.84 -2.56 1.84
N ILE A 150 36.11 -3.01 0.82
CA ILE A 150 36.58 -3.10 -0.56
C ILE A 150 36.13 -1.87 -1.35
N SER A 151 37.07 -1.05 -1.78
CA SER A 151 36.80 0.13 -2.62
C SER A 151 36.83 -0.22 -4.10
N ILE A 152 35.77 0.15 -4.83
CA ILE A 152 35.63 -0.10 -6.27
C ILE A 152 35.82 1.20 -7.04
N TYR A 153 36.85 1.27 -7.89
CA TYR A 153 37.21 2.45 -8.69
C TYR A 153 37.07 2.28 -10.20
N ASP A 154 36.91 1.04 -10.66
CA ASP A 154 36.82 0.73 -12.08
C ASP A 154 35.37 0.65 -12.55
N ASP A 155 35.03 1.44 -13.57
CA ASP A 155 33.70 1.42 -14.18
C ASP A 155 33.36 0.04 -14.76
N ASN A 156 32.09 -0.34 -14.74
CA ASN A 156 31.57 -1.62 -15.25
C ASN A 156 32.06 -2.84 -14.46
N THR A 157 32.56 -2.64 -13.23
CA THR A 157 32.94 -3.74 -12.34
C THR A 157 31.71 -4.61 -12.04
N VAL A 158 31.89 -5.93 -12.16
CA VAL A 158 30.91 -6.92 -11.74
C VAL A 158 31.49 -7.74 -10.60
N ILE A 159 30.85 -7.66 -9.43
CA ILE A 159 31.10 -8.52 -8.27
C ILE A 159 30.06 -9.63 -8.30
N ASP A 160 30.54 -10.88 -8.37
CA ASP A 160 29.68 -12.07 -8.53
C ASP A 160 30.24 -13.21 -7.69
N GLY A 161 29.45 -13.72 -6.74
CA GLY A 161 29.85 -14.87 -5.92
C GLY A 161 30.93 -14.53 -4.89
N TRP A 162 30.84 -13.39 -4.20
CA TRP A 162 31.78 -13.03 -3.13
C TRP A 162 31.15 -13.28 -1.74
N GLU A 163 31.98 -13.62 -0.75
CA GLU A 163 31.66 -13.48 0.67
C GLU A 163 32.58 -12.41 1.26
N VAL A 164 32.05 -11.23 1.53
CA VAL A 164 32.80 -10.09 2.07
C VAL A 164 32.58 -10.04 3.59
N ASN A 165 33.65 -10.21 4.36
CA ASN A 165 33.67 -9.89 5.80
C ASN A 165 34.18 -8.46 5.96
N GLY A 166 33.27 -7.50 5.92
CA GLY A 166 33.52 -6.08 5.70
C GLY A 166 32.43 -5.49 4.81
N ALA A 167 32.73 -4.42 4.09
CA ALA A 167 31.77 -3.69 3.26
C ALA A 167 32.27 -3.44 1.83
N ILE A 168 31.38 -3.02 0.93
CA ILE A 168 31.73 -2.58 -0.43
C ILE A 168 31.46 -1.07 -0.56
N ASP A 169 32.47 -0.29 -0.94
CA ASP A 169 32.39 1.16 -1.11
C ASP A 169 32.70 1.53 -2.57
N VAL A 170 31.69 1.99 -3.30
CA VAL A 170 31.71 2.13 -4.76
C VAL A 170 31.92 3.59 -5.16
N TYR A 171 32.98 3.84 -5.91
CA TYR A 171 33.35 5.13 -6.50
C TYR A 171 33.28 5.13 -8.04
N ALA A 172 32.78 4.06 -8.63
CA ALA A 172 32.79 3.81 -10.07
C ALA A 172 31.38 3.73 -10.66
N ASN A 173 31.28 3.91 -11.97
CA ASN A 173 30.01 3.86 -12.69
C ASN A 173 29.64 2.45 -13.15
N ASN A 174 28.35 2.17 -13.30
CA ASN A 174 27.80 0.95 -13.89
C ASN A 174 28.24 -0.33 -13.16
N VAL A 175 28.28 -0.28 -11.82
CA VAL A 175 28.71 -1.43 -11.03
C VAL A 175 27.54 -2.37 -10.80
N THR A 176 27.78 -3.67 -10.97
CA THR A 176 26.83 -4.73 -10.61
C THR A 176 27.40 -5.56 -9.47
N ILE A 177 26.63 -5.74 -8.40
CA ILE A 177 26.95 -6.60 -7.28
C ILE A 177 25.86 -7.66 -7.21
N ARG A 178 26.23 -8.93 -7.38
CA ARG A 178 25.27 -10.02 -7.41
C ARG A 178 25.75 -11.30 -6.76
N ASN A 179 24.81 -12.15 -6.35
CA ASN A 179 25.09 -13.45 -5.74
C ASN A 179 26.13 -13.36 -4.61
N THR A 180 26.12 -12.24 -3.88
CA THR A 180 27.20 -11.86 -2.96
C THR A 180 26.68 -11.78 -1.54
N LYS A 181 27.45 -12.35 -0.62
CA LYS A 181 27.19 -12.29 0.82
C LYS A 181 28.08 -11.24 1.45
N ILE A 182 27.52 -10.38 2.28
CA ILE A 182 28.23 -9.32 2.99
C ILE A 182 27.92 -9.44 4.48
N ASN A 183 28.95 -9.66 5.29
CA ASN A 183 28.89 -9.55 6.75
C ASN A 183 29.64 -8.27 7.11
N SER A 184 28.89 -7.17 7.24
CA SER A 184 29.44 -5.83 7.42
C SER A 184 29.88 -5.58 8.85
N ASP A 185 30.91 -4.77 9.00
CA ASP A 185 31.40 -4.18 10.25
C ASP A 185 31.63 -2.66 10.09
N SER A 186 30.93 -2.06 9.12
CA SER A 186 31.11 -0.67 8.69
C SER A 186 29.84 0.16 8.90
N TRP A 187 29.82 1.40 8.41
CA TRP A 187 28.62 2.24 8.41
C TRP A 187 27.54 1.70 7.45
N TRP A 188 27.95 0.88 6.48
CA TRP A 188 27.08 0.31 5.46
C TRP A 188 27.54 -1.06 4.98
N GLY A 189 26.62 -1.87 4.46
CA GLY A 189 26.98 -3.07 3.70
C GLY A 189 27.50 -2.75 2.30
N ILE A 190 26.75 -1.92 1.57
CA ILE A 190 27.11 -1.40 0.23
C ILE A 190 26.84 0.10 0.19
N ASN A 191 27.77 0.88 -0.34
CA ASN A 191 27.58 2.31 -0.53
C ASN A 191 28.03 2.76 -1.92
N LEU A 192 27.13 3.38 -2.68
CA LEU A 192 27.49 4.16 -3.88
C LEU A 192 27.76 5.60 -3.45
N ARG A 193 28.99 6.05 -3.66
CA ARG A 193 29.41 7.41 -3.32
C ARG A 193 28.86 8.44 -4.29
N ASP A 194 28.72 9.67 -3.78
CA ASP A 194 28.49 10.85 -4.62
C ASP A 194 29.58 10.97 -5.69
N GLY A 195 29.18 11.43 -6.88
CA GLY A 195 30.02 11.47 -8.08
C GLY A 195 30.08 10.16 -8.89
N ALA A 196 29.56 9.04 -8.37
CA ALA A 196 29.37 7.80 -9.13
C ALA A 196 27.92 7.65 -9.61
N SER A 197 27.69 6.74 -10.55
CA SER A 197 26.36 6.52 -11.13
C SER A 197 26.10 5.06 -11.49
N ASN A 198 24.83 4.67 -11.54
CA ASN A 198 24.39 3.35 -11.98
C ASN A 198 24.90 2.21 -11.08
N LEU A 199 24.03 1.72 -10.19
CA LEU A 199 24.30 0.57 -9.33
C LEU A 199 23.15 -0.45 -9.43
N THR A 200 23.51 -1.69 -9.69
CA THR A 200 22.61 -2.85 -9.55
C THR A 200 23.10 -3.73 -8.41
N VAL A 201 22.23 -4.02 -7.46
CA VAL A 201 22.46 -4.96 -6.36
C VAL A 201 21.37 -6.03 -6.40
N GLU A 202 21.74 -7.26 -6.78
CA GLU A 202 20.76 -8.34 -6.93
C GLU A 202 21.17 -9.65 -6.22
N ASN A 203 20.22 -10.37 -5.64
CA ASN A 203 20.47 -11.68 -5.03
C ASN A 203 21.62 -11.67 -4.00
N CYS A 204 21.69 -10.62 -3.19
CA CYS A 204 22.73 -10.47 -2.15
C CYS A 204 22.15 -10.69 -0.76
N THR A 205 22.90 -11.37 0.11
CA THR A 205 22.63 -11.44 1.55
C THR A 205 23.52 -10.43 2.24
N ILE A 206 22.93 -9.39 2.82
CA ILE A 206 23.64 -8.24 3.40
C ILE A 206 23.26 -8.15 4.88
N THR A 207 24.23 -8.39 5.76
CA THR A 207 23.99 -8.45 7.20
C THR A 207 24.94 -7.52 7.94
N GLY A 208 24.39 -6.63 8.76
CA GLY A 208 25.16 -5.87 9.74
C GLY A 208 25.53 -6.77 10.92
N VAL A 209 26.80 -6.76 11.33
CA VAL A 209 27.28 -7.56 12.46
C VAL A 209 27.02 -6.78 13.75
N ALA A 210 26.05 -7.25 14.52
CA ALA A 210 25.66 -6.65 15.79
C ALA A 210 26.89 -6.37 16.69
N GLY A 211 27.07 -5.12 17.08
CA GLY A 211 28.16 -4.67 17.96
C GLY A 211 29.48 -4.39 17.25
N ALA A 212 29.59 -4.61 15.94
CA ALA A 212 30.82 -4.37 15.18
C ALA A 212 30.84 -2.99 14.50
N GLY A 213 29.68 -2.39 14.30
CA GLY A 213 29.55 -1.16 13.56
C GLY A 213 30.21 0.06 14.22
N PRO A 214 30.62 1.06 13.44
CA PRO A 214 31.34 2.23 13.92
C PRO A 214 30.46 3.21 14.71
N ASP A 215 29.13 3.14 14.59
CA ASP A 215 28.21 4.02 15.31
C ASP A 215 27.84 3.46 16.68
N ASN A 216 28.85 3.36 17.54
CA ASN A 216 28.73 2.76 18.88
C ASN A 216 28.29 1.27 18.84
N GLY A 217 28.84 0.50 17.89
CA GLY A 217 28.52 -0.91 17.68
C GLY A 217 27.36 -1.14 16.70
N GLY A 218 26.70 -0.09 16.23
CA GLY A 218 25.64 -0.14 15.23
C GLY A 218 26.08 0.24 13.83
N GLU A 219 25.29 -0.19 12.84
CA GLU A 219 25.48 0.07 11.42
C GLU A 219 24.23 0.71 10.83
N ASP A 220 24.41 1.78 10.07
CA ASP A 220 23.31 2.66 9.67
C ASP A 220 22.54 2.17 8.45
N TYR A 221 23.22 1.61 7.43
CA TYR A 221 22.61 1.34 6.12
C TYR A 221 22.98 -0.02 5.52
N GLY A 222 22.02 -0.86 5.15
CA GLY A 222 22.33 -2.06 4.34
C GLY A 222 22.87 -1.68 2.96
N ILE A 223 22.12 -0.85 2.24
CA ILE A 223 22.52 -0.24 0.97
C ILE A 223 22.31 1.28 1.06
N ALA A 224 23.36 2.06 0.82
CA ALA A 224 23.29 3.50 0.68
C ALA A 224 23.56 3.91 -0.78
N PHE A 225 22.58 4.55 -1.41
CA PHE A 225 22.71 5.08 -2.77
C PHE A 225 22.81 6.62 -2.72
N GLY A 226 24.05 7.13 -2.70
CA GLY A 226 24.34 8.57 -2.73
C GLY A 226 24.74 9.11 -4.10
N GLY A 227 24.71 8.27 -5.15
CA GLY A 227 25.08 8.64 -6.51
C GLY A 227 23.91 9.12 -7.36
N THR A 228 24.06 9.01 -8.68
CA THR A 228 23.05 9.41 -9.68
C THR A 228 22.75 8.30 -10.68
N GLY A 229 21.77 8.51 -11.56
CA GLY A 229 21.50 7.62 -12.68
C GLY A 229 20.48 6.55 -12.34
N THR A 230 20.81 5.30 -12.61
CA THR A 230 19.94 4.14 -12.36
C THR A 230 20.31 3.47 -11.04
N PHE A 231 19.32 3.06 -10.29
CA PHE A 231 19.51 2.22 -9.11
C PHE A 231 18.51 1.08 -9.17
N GLU A 232 19.00 -0.14 -9.01
CA GLU A 232 18.18 -1.34 -8.90
C GLU A 232 18.65 -2.16 -7.70
N ALA A 233 17.72 -2.46 -6.80
CA ALA A 233 17.93 -3.39 -5.70
C ALA A 233 16.87 -4.48 -5.80
N ALA A 234 17.29 -5.70 -6.14
CA ALA A 234 16.40 -6.81 -6.47
C ALA A 234 16.72 -8.09 -5.68
N TYR A 235 15.72 -8.79 -5.15
CA TYR A 235 15.90 -10.13 -4.55
C TYR A 235 16.93 -10.19 -3.40
N ASN A 236 17.20 -9.08 -2.71
CA ASN A 236 18.19 -9.05 -1.62
C ASN A 236 17.56 -9.45 -0.29
N ASP A 237 18.36 -10.10 0.57
CA ASP A 237 18.05 -10.37 1.97
C ASP A 237 18.90 -9.42 2.83
N ILE A 238 18.27 -8.48 3.54
CA ILE A 238 18.95 -7.39 4.26
C ILE A 238 18.50 -7.37 5.72
N SER A 239 19.48 -7.43 6.64
CA SER A 239 19.21 -7.45 8.09
C SER A 239 20.34 -6.85 8.93
N GLY A 240 20.05 -6.51 10.19
CA GLY A 240 21.07 -6.07 11.15
C GLY A 240 21.53 -4.61 11.04
N PHE A 241 20.88 -3.81 10.19
CA PHE A 241 21.14 -2.36 10.04
C PHE A 241 20.00 -1.54 10.66
N ALA A 242 20.26 -0.29 11.05
CA ALA A 242 19.17 0.62 11.40
C ALA A 242 18.25 0.87 10.20
N ASN A 243 18.84 1.15 9.03
CA ASN A 243 18.13 1.37 7.79
C ASN A 243 18.49 0.28 6.77
N GLY A 244 17.49 -0.32 6.11
CA GLY A 244 17.74 -1.35 5.09
C GLY A 244 18.35 -0.75 3.82
N ILE A 245 17.57 0.05 3.10
CA ILE A 245 17.99 0.73 1.87
C ILE A 245 17.71 2.24 1.99
N ALA A 246 18.71 3.06 1.71
CA ALA A 246 18.58 4.52 1.59
C ALA A 246 18.80 4.94 0.13
N ALA A 247 17.77 5.48 -0.52
CA ALA A 247 17.84 5.91 -1.92
C ALA A 247 16.85 7.04 -2.24
N GLY A 248 17.24 7.95 -3.14
CA GLY A 248 16.38 9.02 -3.67
C GLY A 248 15.58 8.60 -4.91
N HIS A 249 16.03 7.63 -5.69
CA HIS A 249 15.35 7.15 -6.89
C HIS A 249 15.74 5.71 -7.17
N GLY A 250 15.08 5.11 -8.17
CA GLY A 250 15.41 3.77 -8.65
C GLY A 250 14.26 2.79 -8.52
N TYR A 251 14.60 1.51 -8.65
CA TYR A 251 13.67 0.39 -8.55
C TYR A 251 14.12 -0.55 -7.44
N ILE A 252 13.36 -0.58 -6.34
CA ILE A 252 13.59 -1.44 -5.19
C ILE A 252 12.49 -2.50 -5.20
N HIS A 253 12.82 -3.73 -5.55
CA HIS A 253 11.81 -4.76 -5.70
C HIS A 253 12.22 -6.15 -5.26
N ASP A 254 11.24 -6.97 -4.90
CA ASP A 254 11.44 -8.36 -4.49
C ASP A 254 12.45 -8.55 -3.33
N ASN A 255 12.71 -7.53 -2.51
CA ASN A 255 13.65 -7.63 -1.39
C ASN A 255 12.96 -8.10 -0.11
N TYR A 256 13.71 -8.78 0.74
CA TYR A 256 13.35 -9.13 2.10
C TYR A 256 14.20 -8.33 3.07
N ILE A 257 13.62 -7.30 3.70
CA ILE A 257 14.29 -6.46 4.69
C ILE A 257 13.68 -6.71 6.05
N HIS A 258 14.46 -7.22 6.99
CA HIS A 258 13.99 -7.69 8.28
C HIS A 258 15.05 -7.52 9.38
N ASP A 259 14.65 -7.76 10.63
CA ASP A 259 15.55 -7.71 11.80
C ASP A 259 16.44 -6.45 11.81
N LEU A 260 15.82 -5.29 11.58
CA LEU A 260 16.49 -4.00 11.68
C LEU A 260 17.05 -3.80 13.09
N ALA A 261 18.28 -3.32 13.18
CA ALA A 261 18.98 -3.19 14.45
C ALA A 261 18.62 -1.87 15.15
N ALA A 262 18.06 -1.98 16.34
CA ALA A 262 17.96 -0.87 17.29
C ALA A 262 19.26 -0.73 18.10
N PHE A 263 19.86 0.46 18.09
CA PHE A 263 21.05 0.76 18.89
C PHE A 263 21.10 2.25 19.24
N VAL A 264 21.89 2.60 20.26
CA VAL A 264 22.18 3.99 20.63
C VAL A 264 23.44 4.44 19.89
N ASN A 265 23.29 5.44 19.03
CA ASN A 265 24.37 6.00 18.20
C ASN A 265 25.40 6.81 19.00
N LEU A 266 26.46 7.27 18.33
CA LEU A 266 27.49 8.16 18.87
C LEU A 266 26.93 9.52 19.34
N GLY A 267 25.76 9.91 18.83
CA GLY A 267 24.99 11.07 19.29
C GLY A 267 24.28 10.86 20.63
N ASN A 268 24.36 9.65 21.20
CA ASN A 268 23.66 9.24 22.43
C ASN A 268 22.12 9.28 22.29
N GLU A 269 21.63 8.95 21.11
CA GLU A 269 20.21 8.81 20.77
C GLU A 269 19.99 7.45 20.12
N TYR A 270 18.76 6.93 20.16
CA TYR A 270 18.46 5.72 19.37
C TYR A 270 18.52 6.05 17.89
N ALA A 271 19.22 5.23 17.12
CA ALA A 271 19.23 5.32 15.67
C ALA A 271 17.80 5.17 15.12
N HIS A 272 17.46 5.99 14.13
CA HIS A 272 16.20 5.85 13.43
C HIS A 272 16.21 4.60 12.58
N THR A 273 15.19 3.75 12.75
CA THR A 273 15.12 2.48 12.03
C THR A 273 13.98 2.46 11.01
N GLN A 274 14.29 2.03 9.79
CA GLN A 274 13.32 1.76 8.73
C GLN A 274 13.85 0.87 7.62
N ALA A 275 12.97 0.10 6.97
CA ALA A 275 13.41 -0.80 5.91
C ALA A 275 13.83 -0.02 4.65
N ILE A 276 13.08 1.01 4.28
CA ILE A 276 13.43 1.93 3.20
C ILE A 276 13.39 3.38 3.71
N TYR A 277 14.48 4.11 3.48
CA TYR A 277 14.62 5.53 3.74
C TYR A 277 14.69 6.31 2.42
N TYR A 278 13.79 7.28 2.27
CA TYR A 278 13.82 8.31 1.24
C TYR A 278 13.81 9.69 1.92
N GLY A 279 14.82 10.51 1.65
CA GLY A 279 15.03 11.80 2.34
C GLY A 279 14.42 13.02 1.66
N GLY A 280 13.84 12.91 0.45
CA GLY A 280 13.31 14.07 -0.29
C GLY A 280 14.19 14.54 -1.46
N THR A 281 13.68 15.54 -2.20
CA THR A 281 14.32 16.31 -3.31
C THR A 281 14.56 15.64 -4.64
N ASP A 282 14.38 14.33 -4.77
CA ASP A 282 14.63 13.66 -6.03
C ASP A 282 13.36 13.53 -6.87
N ALA A 283 13.37 14.15 -8.05
CA ALA A 283 12.26 14.08 -9.00
C ALA A 283 12.44 12.99 -10.06
N THR A 284 13.56 12.24 -10.03
CA THR A 284 13.85 11.13 -10.95
C THR A 284 12.87 9.98 -10.79
N GLY A 285 12.32 9.83 -9.58
CA GLY A 285 11.25 8.89 -9.24
C GLY A 285 11.77 7.60 -8.61
N LEU A 286 10.98 7.08 -7.67
CA LEU A 286 11.29 5.88 -6.90
C LEU A 286 10.14 4.89 -7.01
N VAL A 287 10.45 3.65 -7.35
CA VAL A 287 9.49 2.55 -7.38
C VAL A 287 9.89 1.52 -6.31
N ILE A 288 8.98 1.27 -5.38
CA ILE A 288 9.11 0.27 -4.31
C ILE A 288 8.03 -0.77 -4.55
N ASP A 289 8.42 -1.95 -5.01
CA ASP A 289 7.48 -2.94 -5.57
C ASP A 289 7.70 -4.36 -5.04
N HIS A 290 6.65 -5.05 -4.62
CA HIS A 290 6.73 -6.48 -4.27
C HIS A 290 7.81 -6.83 -3.21
N ASN A 291 8.06 -5.97 -2.23
CA ASN A 291 9.03 -6.25 -1.15
C ASN A 291 8.34 -6.77 0.12
N THR A 292 9.09 -7.45 0.97
CA THR A 292 8.74 -7.67 2.39
C THR A 292 9.59 -6.76 3.27
N LEU A 293 8.94 -5.85 3.99
CA LEU A 293 9.58 -4.75 4.72
C LEU A 293 9.13 -4.75 6.18
N LEU A 294 10.03 -5.16 7.07
CA LEU A 294 9.70 -5.47 8.46
C LEU A 294 10.52 -4.60 9.42
N ASN A 295 9.84 -3.81 10.25
CA ASN A 295 10.45 -3.04 11.33
C ASN A 295 9.89 -3.44 12.70
N PRO A 296 10.45 -4.46 13.36
CA PRO A 296 9.94 -4.96 14.64
C PRO A 296 10.24 -4.05 15.84
N ASN A 297 11.08 -3.01 15.65
CA ASN A 297 11.60 -2.22 16.77
C ASN A 297 10.50 -1.46 17.51
N GLN A 298 10.76 -1.18 18.78
CA GLN A 298 9.84 -0.41 19.62
C GLN A 298 10.00 1.10 19.36
N PRO A 299 8.95 1.92 19.54
CA PRO A 299 9.08 3.38 19.50
C PRO A 299 10.15 3.93 20.46
N ALA A 300 10.33 3.28 21.62
CA ALA A 300 11.36 3.64 22.59
C ALA A 300 12.80 3.30 22.14
N GLU A 301 12.95 2.56 21.04
CA GLU A 301 14.21 2.06 20.49
C GLU A 301 14.46 2.62 19.07
N GLY A 302 13.88 3.79 18.76
CA GLY A 302 14.12 4.48 17.49
C GLY A 302 13.33 3.94 16.29
N ALA A 303 12.27 3.15 16.52
CA ALA A 303 11.40 2.70 15.43
C ALA A 303 10.75 3.87 14.68
N THR A 304 11.05 3.99 13.39
CA THR A 304 10.42 4.99 12.52
C THR A 304 9.36 4.32 11.64
N ALA A 305 9.75 3.53 10.64
CA ALA A 305 8.80 3.02 9.64
C ALA A 305 9.18 1.68 9.03
N ALA A 306 8.30 1.06 8.24
CA ALA A 306 8.75 0.13 7.21
C ALA A 306 9.27 0.93 6.00
N ILE A 307 8.47 1.90 5.50
CA ILE A 307 8.89 2.84 4.47
C ILE A 307 8.77 4.27 5.00
N GLY A 308 9.88 5.00 4.98
CA GLY A 308 9.94 6.41 5.29
C GLY A 308 10.10 7.27 4.03
N LEU A 309 9.01 7.83 3.50
CA LEU A 309 9.07 8.85 2.45
C LEU A 309 9.07 10.23 3.11
N PHE A 310 10.23 10.71 3.50
CA PHE A 310 10.37 11.98 4.20
C PHE A 310 10.63 13.15 3.26
N ALA A 311 10.54 14.34 3.83
CA ALA A 311 10.88 15.59 3.17
C ALA A 311 12.02 16.31 3.89
N ASP A 312 12.98 15.55 4.44
CA ASP A 312 14.12 16.06 5.20
C ASP A 312 14.93 17.09 4.41
N PHE A 313 15.09 16.83 3.10
CA PHE A 313 15.81 17.71 2.20
C PHE A 313 14.87 18.52 1.28
N GLY A 314 13.59 18.14 1.20
CA GLY A 314 12.58 18.77 0.35
C GLY A 314 11.44 17.81 -0.02
N ALA A 315 10.39 18.32 -0.66
CA ALA A 315 9.18 17.54 -0.93
C ALA A 315 9.45 16.25 -1.75
N SER A 316 8.62 15.24 -1.51
CA SER A 316 8.65 13.95 -2.21
C SER A 316 7.86 14.03 -3.52
N HIS A 317 8.38 13.46 -4.60
CA HIS A 317 7.75 13.51 -5.92
C HIS A 317 7.92 12.18 -6.68
N SER A 318 6.92 11.81 -7.48
CA SER A 318 7.01 10.69 -8.43
C SER A 318 7.39 9.35 -7.80
N ILE A 319 6.70 8.97 -6.71
CA ILE A 319 6.98 7.73 -5.96
C ILE A 319 5.84 6.74 -6.17
N THR A 320 6.17 5.49 -6.49
CA THR A 320 5.21 4.38 -6.52
C THR A 320 5.55 3.38 -5.42
N VAL A 321 4.61 3.12 -4.53
CA VAL A 321 4.69 2.06 -3.51
C VAL A 321 3.62 1.05 -3.86
N ASN A 322 4.02 -0.07 -4.47
CA ASN A 322 3.09 -1.07 -4.99
C ASN A 322 3.35 -2.47 -4.44
N ASP A 323 2.28 -3.18 -4.10
CA ASP A 323 2.32 -4.62 -3.83
C ASP A 323 3.35 -5.05 -2.76
N ASN A 324 3.64 -4.23 -1.74
CA ASN A 324 4.58 -4.59 -0.68
C ASN A 324 3.87 -5.22 0.52
N TRP A 325 4.51 -6.19 1.17
CA TRP A 325 4.16 -6.65 2.51
C TRP A 325 4.93 -5.83 3.56
N MET A 326 4.22 -5.02 4.35
CA MET A 326 4.85 -4.12 5.31
C MET A 326 4.31 -4.34 6.71
N ALA A 327 5.19 -4.35 7.70
CA ALA A 327 4.80 -4.43 9.10
C ALA A 327 5.75 -3.62 9.98
N GLY A 328 5.22 -3.03 11.05
CA GLY A 328 6.04 -2.43 12.09
C GLY A 328 6.23 -0.92 11.96
N GLY A 329 7.22 -0.39 12.68
CA GLY A 329 7.48 1.05 12.81
C GLY A 329 6.52 1.76 13.77
N THR A 330 6.75 3.06 13.99
CA THR A 330 5.78 3.92 14.69
C THR A 330 4.56 4.18 13.82
N TYR A 331 4.77 4.44 12.53
CA TYR A 331 3.80 4.20 11.47
C TYR A 331 4.42 3.27 10.44
N THR A 332 3.64 2.39 9.81
CA THR A 332 4.20 1.48 8.80
C THR A 332 4.72 2.24 7.57
N LEU A 333 4.00 3.27 7.13
CA LEU A 333 4.37 4.12 5.99
C LEU A 333 4.28 5.62 6.35
N TYR A 334 5.36 6.35 6.15
CA TYR A 334 5.28 7.81 6.01
C TYR A 334 5.13 8.13 4.53
N ALA A 335 4.02 8.76 4.15
CA ALA A 335 3.57 8.92 2.76
C ALA A 335 3.87 10.32 2.21
N GLY A 336 5.08 10.83 2.45
CA GLY A 336 5.48 12.20 2.09
C GLY A 336 5.19 13.20 3.20
N ALA A 337 5.27 14.48 2.83
CA ALA A 337 4.95 15.63 3.67
C ALA A 337 4.26 16.74 2.86
N SER A 338 3.90 17.84 3.52
CA SER A 338 3.36 19.05 2.85
C SER A 338 4.18 19.45 1.61
N GLY A 339 3.50 19.61 0.47
CA GLY A 339 4.12 19.93 -0.82
C GLY A 339 4.54 18.72 -1.65
N SER A 340 4.46 17.49 -1.11
CA SER A 340 4.70 16.27 -1.87
C SER A 340 3.55 15.98 -2.83
N ASP A 341 3.86 15.44 -4.01
CA ASP A 341 2.87 15.13 -5.05
C ASP A 341 3.26 13.89 -5.87
N HIS A 342 2.32 13.39 -6.69
CA HIS A 342 2.52 12.20 -7.54
C HIS A 342 3.04 10.96 -6.79
N ILE A 343 2.63 10.79 -5.54
CA ILE A 343 2.85 9.57 -4.75
C ILE A 343 1.65 8.64 -4.98
N VAL A 344 1.93 7.44 -5.47
CA VAL A 344 0.93 6.40 -5.77
C VAL A 344 1.18 5.21 -4.85
N ILE A 345 0.20 4.88 -4.01
CA ILE A 345 0.29 3.77 -3.05
C ILE A 345 -0.84 2.79 -3.37
N THR A 346 -0.51 1.60 -3.88
CA THR A 346 -1.49 0.62 -4.38
C THR A 346 -1.13 -0.80 -4.01
N ASN A 347 -2.13 -1.67 -3.79
CA ASN A 347 -1.95 -3.12 -3.60
C ASN A 347 -1.07 -3.57 -2.42
N ASN A 348 -0.61 -2.67 -1.55
CA ASN A 348 0.23 -3.03 -0.41
C ASN A 348 -0.58 -3.71 0.71
N VAL A 349 0.05 -4.65 1.40
CA VAL A 349 -0.45 -5.26 2.63
C VAL A 349 0.18 -4.58 3.84
N PHE A 350 -0.67 -3.97 4.68
CA PHE A 350 -0.30 -3.49 6.00
C PHE A 350 -0.56 -4.61 7.02
N SER A 351 0.49 -5.35 7.36
CA SER A 351 0.42 -6.53 8.20
C SER A 351 0.42 -6.18 9.68
N GLN A 352 -0.45 -6.84 10.44
CA GLN A 352 -0.57 -6.70 11.89
C GLN A 352 0.42 -7.59 12.67
N GLN A 353 1.45 -8.12 12.01
CA GLN A 353 2.38 -9.09 12.59
C GLN A 353 3.08 -8.56 13.86
N TYR A 354 3.40 -7.26 13.91
CA TYR A 354 4.03 -6.64 15.08
C TYR A 354 3.07 -5.78 15.90
N TRP A 355 2.10 -5.13 15.25
CA TRP A 355 1.18 -4.20 15.90
C TRP A 355 -0.24 -4.40 15.39
N ALA A 356 -1.25 -4.25 16.26
CA ALA A 356 -2.66 -4.37 15.87
C ALA A 356 -3.08 -3.35 14.80
N SER A 357 -2.40 -2.21 14.73
CA SER A 357 -2.63 -1.16 13.72
C SER A 357 -1.60 -1.19 12.58
N SER A 358 -0.88 -2.30 12.41
CA SER A 358 0.27 -2.51 11.50
C SER A 358 1.54 -1.73 11.89
N GLY A 359 1.40 -0.46 12.25
CA GLY A 359 2.39 0.33 12.99
C GLY A 359 1.91 0.60 14.42
N TYR A 360 2.78 1.08 15.29
CA TYR A 360 2.43 1.35 16.69
C TYR A 360 1.28 2.37 16.82
N TYR A 361 1.35 3.47 16.07
CA TYR A 361 0.31 4.51 16.03
C TYR A 361 -0.70 4.33 14.90
N GLY A 362 -0.32 3.64 13.83
CA GLY A 362 -1.20 3.40 12.69
C GLY A 362 -0.47 2.88 11.46
N PRO A 363 -1.22 2.56 10.40
CA PRO A 363 -0.63 2.07 9.15
C PRO A 363 0.13 3.16 8.39
N TYR A 364 -0.28 4.43 8.48
CA TYR A 364 0.39 5.51 7.76
C TYR A 364 0.24 6.89 8.41
N ALA A 365 1.13 7.82 8.02
CA ALA A 365 1.10 9.26 8.32
C ALA A 365 1.60 10.09 7.10
N TYR A 366 1.32 11.40 7.05
CA TYR A 366 1.80 12.35 6.03
C TYR A 366 1.87 13.78 6.56
#